data_AF-A0A915EJC8-F1
#
_entry.id   AF-A0A915EJC8-F1
#
_cell.length_a   1.000
_cell.length_b   1.000
_cell.length_c   1.000
_cell.angle_alpha   90.00
_cell.angle_beta   90.00
_cell.angle_gamma   90.00
#
_symmetry.space_group_name_H-M   'P 1'
#
loop_
_entity.id
_entity.type
_entity.pdbx_description
1 polymer ?
#
loop_
_entity_poly.entity_id
_entity_poly.type
_entity_poly.pdbx_seq_one_letter_code
_entity_poly.pdbx_strand_id
1 'polypeptide(L)' 'MTFVEVGFRQVLYGSIHHESSSLWRTTGLTYIRFSQIAAQVARDCKKAVAGAKDKPKATVTFTDWQNGKPMKAQE' A
#
# COMPACT_ATOMS: atom_id res chain seq x y z
N MET A 1 10.07 48.96 -17.24
CA MET A 1 10.20 48.19 -15.97
C MET A 1 8.91 48.42 -15.20
N THR A 2 7.97 47.51 -14.97
CA THR A 2 8.03 46.18 -14.32
C THR A 2 6.69 45.45 -14.56
N PHE A 3 6.46 44.86 -15.73
CA PHE A 3 5.18 44.17 -16.01
C PHE A 3 5.34 42.88 -16.85
N VAL A 4 6.50 42.23 -16.76
CA VAL A 4 6.79 40.96 -17.47
C VAL A 4 7.31 39.89 -16.51
N GLU A 5 7.10 40.04 -15.19
CA GLU A 5 7.65 39.09 -14.20
C GLU A 5 6.61 38.38 -13.33
N VAL A 6 5.33 38.78 -13.40
CA VAL A 6 4.28 38.18 -12.54
C VAL A 6 3.49 37.07 -13.28
N GLY A 7 3.52 37.06 -14.61
CA GLY A 7 2.72 36.15 -15.45
C GLY A 7 3.34 34.78 -15.75
N PHE A 8 4.62 34.56 -15.45
CA PHE A 8 5.31 33.30 -15.82
C PHE A 8 5.32 32.25 -14.70
N ARG A 9 4.90 32.61 -13.48
CA ARG A 9 4.98 31.73 -12.29
C ARG A 9 3.66 31.05 -11.89
N GLN A 10 2.64 31.11 -12.76
CA GLN A 10 1.34 30.43 -12.55
C GLN A 10 1.06 29.30 -13.54
N VAL A 11 1.77 29.21 -14.66
CA VAL A 11 1.53 28.15 -15.67
C VAL A 11 2.22 26.82 -15.31
N LEU A 12 3.15 26.81 -14.35
CA LEU A 12 3.86 25.59 -13.90
C LEU A 12 3.35 25.03 -12.56
N TYR A 13 2.16 25.44 -12.09
CA TYR A 13 1.53 24.89 -10.88
C TYR A 13 0.07 24.46 -11.08
N GLY A 14 -0.41 24.40 -12.33
CA GLY A 14 -1.82 24.15 -12.65
C GLY A 14 -2.15 22.80 -13.28
N SER A 15 -1.24 21.83 -13.34
CA SER A 15 -1.47 20.56 -14.07
C SER A 15 -0.85 19.31 -13.45
N ILE A 16 -0.71 19.27 -12.12
CA ILE A 16 -0.35 18.04 -11.38
C ILE A 16 -1.47 17.72 -10.38
N HIS A 17 -2.70 17.53 -10.89
CA HIS A 17 -3.79 16.91 -10.14
C HIS A 17 -4.28 15.63 -10.83
N HIS A 18 -3.42 14.94 -11.58
CA HIS A 18 -3.48 13.48 -11.53
C HIS A 18 -2.69 13.09 -10.28
N GLU A 19 -3.28 13.36 -9.10
CA GLU A 19 -2.82 12.73 -7.87
C GLU A 19 -3.00 11.24 -8.10
N SER A 20 -1.91 10.64 -8.58
CA SER A 20 -1.74 9.23 -8.83
C SER A 20 -1.55 8.60 -7.46
N SER A 21 -2.54 8.80 -6.58
CA SER A 21 -2.63 8.09 -5.33
C SER A 21 -2.65 6.63 -5.73
N SER A 22 -1.49 6.00 -5.54
CA SER A 22 -1.25 4.64 -5.99
C SER A 22 -2.42 3.78 -5.55
N LEU A 23 -3.00 2.96 -6.43
CA LEU A 23 -4.29 2.28 -6.19
C LEU A 23 -4.35 1.52 -4.86
N TRP A 24 -3.22 1.07 -4.32
CA TRP A 24 -3.14 0.42 -3.02
C TRP A 24 -3.38 1.38 -1.82
N ARG A 25 -3.15 2.69 -1.98
CA ARG A 25 -3.46 3.72 -1.00
C ARG A 25 -4.95 4.01 -0.93
N THR A 26 -5.64 4.03 -2.07
CA THR A 26 -7.09 4.27 -2.10
C THR A 26 -7.88 3.08 -1.54
N THR A 27 -7.33 1.87 -1.62
CA THR A 27 -7.91 0.66 -1.01
C THR A 27 -7.60 0.48 0.47
N GLY A 28 -6.88 1.44 1.10
CA GLY A 28 -6.54 1.38 2.52
C GLY A 28 -5.47 0.35 2.88
N LEU A 29 -4.71 -0.17 1.91
CA LEU A 29 -3.60 -1.08 2.20
C LEU A 29 -2.42 -0.31 2.81
N THR A 30 -1.87 -0.85 3.89
CA THR A 30 -0.59 -0.37 4.40
C THR A 30 0.53 -0.75 3.42
N TYR A 31 1.59 0.06 3.35
CA TYR A 31 2.76 -0.23 2.52
C TYR A 31 3.36 -1.62 2.80
N ILE A 32 3.35 -2.03 4.07
CA ILE A 32 3.82 -3.35 4.51
C ILE A 32 2.94 -4.45 3.88
N ARG A 33 1.60 -4.32 3.89
CA ARG A 33 0.74 -5.33 3.26
C ARG A 33 0.89 -5.34 1.74
N PHE A 34 0.96 -4.18 1.11
CA PHE A 34 1.21 -4.09 -0.33
C PHE A 34 2.49 -4.82 -0.74
N SER A 35 3.62 -4.50 -0.11
CA SER A 35 4.93 -5.13 -0.42
C SER A 35 4.95 -6.63 -0.14
N GLN A 36 4.26 -7.11 0.89
CA GLN A 36 4.16 -8.53 1.20
C GLN A 36 3.40 -9.33 0.14
N ILE A 37 2.31 -8.78 -0.41
CA ILE A 37 1.52 -9.37 -1.50
C ILE A 37 2.34 -9.39 -2.78
N ALA A 38 2.97 -8.26 -3.15
CA ALA A 38 3.83 -8.20 -4.32
C ALA A 38 4.97 -9.22 -4.25
N ALA A 39 5.57 -9.40 -3.08
CA ALA A 39 6.60 -10.40 -2.87
C ALA A 39 6.04 -11.84 -2.97
N GLN A 40 4.77 -12.09 -2.65
CA GLN A 40 4.16 -13.41 -2.82
C GLN A 40 4.00 -13.72 -4.30
N VAL A 41 3.33 -12.83 -5.04
CA VAL A 41 3.13 -12.96 -6.49
C VAL A 41 4.46 -13.10 -7.22
N ALA A 42 5.48 -12.34 -6.83
CA ALA A 42 6.81 -12.44 -7.42
C ALA A 42 7.51 -13.79 -7.17
N ARG A 43 7.18 -14.52 -6.09
CA ARG A 43 7.66 -15.90 -5.89
C ARG A 43 6.91 -16.87 -6.78
N ASP A 44 5.59 -16.71 -6.89
CA ASP A 44 4.72 -17.59 -7.68
C ASP A 44 5.05 -17.51 -9.18
N CYS A 45 5.44 -16.33 -9.67
CA CYS A 45 5.83 -16.13 -11.07
C CYS A 45 7.26 -16.57 -11.40
N LYS A 46 8.11 -16.85 -10.41
CA LYS A 46 9.48 -17.33 -10.65
C LYS A 46 9.48 -18.85 -10.79
N LYS A 47 10.18 -19.37 -11.80
CA LYS A 47 10.43 -20.82 -11.94
C LYS A 47 10.89 -21.36 -10.61
N ALA A 48 10.20 -22.37 -10.07
CA ALA A 48 10.47 -22.96 -8.77
C ALA A 48 11.95 -23.39 -8.71
N VAL A 49 12.76 -22.61 -8.01
CA VAL A 49 14.15 -22.94 -7.74
C VAL A 49 14.14 -23.78 -6.46
N ALA A 50 14.81 -24.94 -6.47
CA ALA A 50 14.90 -25.81 -5.32
C ALA A 50 15.42 -24.99 -4.10
N GLY A 51 14.55 -24.77 -3.10
CA GLY A 51 14.87 -23.98 -1.91
C GLY A 51 14.04 -22.70 -1.72
N ALA A 52 13.12 -22.36 -2.63
CA ALA A 52 12.09 -21.37 -2.35
C ALA A 52 11.13 -21.92 -1.28
N LYS A 53 11.47 -21.72 -0.01
CA LYS A 53 10.63 -22.13 1.11
C LYS A 53 9.32 -21.34 1.08
N ASP A 54 8.20 -22.05 1.16
CA ASP A 54 6.90 -21.44 1.38
C ASP A 54 6.97 -20.50 2.58
N LYS A 55 6.35 -19.32 2.45
CA LYS A 55 6.29 -18.40 3.58
C LYS A 55 5.55 -19.09 4.73
N PRO A 56 6.04 -18.98 5.98
CA PRO A 56 5.30 -19.47 7.13
C PRO A 56 3.96 -18.73 7.20
N LYS A 57 2.86 -19.50 7.29
CA LYS A 57 1.53 -18.96 7.56
C LYS A 57 1.61 -18.15 8.86
N ALA A 58 0.97 -16.98 8.90
CA ALA A 58 0.91 -16.19 10.12
C ALA A 58 0.21 -17.01 11.23
N THR A 59 0.98 -17.44 12.23
CA THR A 59 0.50 -18.21 13.39
C THR A 59 -0.20 -17.32 14.42
N VAL A 60 -0.08 -16.00 14.28
CA VAL A 60 -0.66 -15.03 15.20
C VAL A 60 -2.14 -14.85 14.90
N THR A 61 -2.98 -15.13 15.88
CA THR A 61 -4.40 -14.79 15.87
C THR A 61 -4.60 -13.42 16.51
N PHE A 62 -5.45 -12.60 15.90
CA PHE A 62 -5.89 -11.33 16.48
C PHE A 62 -7.27 -11.55 17.07
N THR A 63 -7.43 -11.20 18.35
CA THR A 63 -8.72 -11.20 19.03
C THR A 63 -9.07 -9.76 19.34
N ASP A 64 -10.21 -9.28 18.84
CA ASP A 64 -10.70 -7.95 19.17
C ASP A 64 -11.31 -7.95 20.57
N TRP A 65 -10.99 -6.93 21.37
CA TRP A 65 -11.50 -6.76 22.73
C TRP A 65 -12.42 -5.56 22.77
N GLN A 66 -13.64 -5.73 23.29
CA GLN A 66 -14.55 -4.62 23.55
C GLN A 66 -15.19 -4.78 24.92
N ASN A 67 -15.33 -3.67 25.66
CA ASN A 67 -15.89 -3.66 27.02
C ASN A 67 -15.27 -4.68 27.99
N GLY A 68 -13.96 -4.91 27.87
CA GLY A 68 -13.21 -5.81 28.77
C GLY A 68 -13.44 -7.31 28.54
N LYS A 69 -14.16 -7.70 27.47
CA LYS A 69 -14.32 -9.11 27.08
C LYS A 69 -13.76 -9.34 25.68
N PRO A 70 -13.09 -10.48 25.42
CA PRO A 70 -12.70 -10.83 24.07
C PRO A 70 -13.97 -11.07 23.24
N MET A 71 -14.10 -10.39 22.11
CA MET A 71 -15.13 -10.72 21.14
C MET A 71 -14.80 -12.11 20.60
N LYS A 72 -15.82 -12.97 20.48
CA LYS A 72 -15.64 -14.29 19.88
C LYS A 72 -15.09 -14.08 18.48
N ALA A 73 -13.96 -14.72 18.19
CA ALA A 73 -13.37 -14.71 16.86
C ALA A 73 -14.47 -15.04 15.84
N GLN A 74 -14.71 -14.13 14.90
CA GLN A 74 -15.65 -14.40 13.82
C GLN A 74 -15.04 -15.52 12.96
N GLU A 75 -15.70 -16.67 12.97
CA GLU A 75 -15.41 -17.82 12.09
C GLU A 75 -15.87 -17.54 10.66
#